data_AF-A0A947FNH6-F1
#
_entry.id   AF-A0A947FNH6-F1
#
_cell.length_a   1.000
_cell.length_b   1.000
_cell.length_c   1.000
_cell.angle_alpha   90.00
_cell.angle_beta   90.00
_cell.angle_gamma   90.00
#
_symmetry.space_group_name_H-M   'P 1'
#
loop_
_entity.id
_entity.type
_entity.pdbx_description
1 polymer ?
#
loop_
_entity_poly.entity_id
_entity_poly.type
_entity_poly.pdbx_seq_one_letter_code
_entity_poly.pdbx_strand_id
1 'polypeptide(L)'
;MESLANIVQKNCHISDARFAGNYTLCIYLLKMREYYRWEQNIPYTSKLSYDQIGSWLAAREGLWDEVEENDYHSLPIGNAIFDPLDNELVNQQLEQHKLIYSGGYASYGKPVFFLAEMERKTVFEDYTLYVAGHELARDLTAPPGMASNKTIFIRKESLRRFIWEKFEESHWHK
;
A
#
# COMPACT_ATOMS: atom_id res chain seq x y z
N MET A 1 -3.40 -18.35 -13.46
CA MET A 1 -2.80 -17.04 -13.79
C MET A 1 -2.81 -16.21 -12.52
N GLU A 2 -1.68 -15.59 -12.19
CA GLU A 2 -1.57 -14.68 -11.05
C GLU A 2 -2.28 -13.36 -11.35
N SER A 3 -3.00 -12.78 -10.38
CA SER A 3 -3.68 -11.50 -10.57
C SER A 3 -2.68 -10.34 -10.49
N LEU A 4 -2.99 -9.21 -11.14
CA LEU A 4 -2.17 -8.00 -11.02
C LEU A 4 -2.02 -7.56 -9.56
N ALA A 5 -3.08 -7.66 -8.76
CA ALA A 5 -3.04 -7.35 -7.33
C ALA A 5 -1.99 -8.17 -6.58
N ASN A 6 -1.88 -9.48 -6.87
CA ASN A 6 -0.87 -10.33 -6.24
C ASN A 6 0.55 -9.93 -6.63
N ILE A 7 0.79 -9.56 -7.90
CA ILE A 7 2.10 -9.11 -8.38
C ILE A 7 2.49 -7.78 -7.73
N VAL A 8 1.55 -6.83 -7.65
CA VAL A 8 1.79 -5.56 -6.95
C VAL A 8 2.06 -5.81 -5.47
N GLN A 9 1.30 -6.71 -4.83
CA GLN A 9 1.49 -7.07 -3.43
C GLN A 9 2.85 -7.75 -3.17
N LYS A 10 3.38 -8.54 -4.12
CA LYS A 10 4.75 -9.06 -4.06
C LYS A 10 5.77 -7.93 -4.06
N ASN A 11 5.62 -6.93 -4.92
CA ASN A 11 6.50 -5.75 -4.92
C ASN A 11 6.43 -4.97 -3.60
N CYS A 12 5.23 -4.85 -3.01
CA CYS A 12 5.07 -4.31 -1.66
C CYS A 12 5.84 -5.14 -0.62
N HIS A 13 5.74 -6.47 -0.66
CA HIS A 13 6.48 -7.35 0.27
C HIS A 13 7.99 -7.24 0.12
N ILE A 14 8.52 -7.20 -1.10
CA ILE A 14 9.95 -7.01 -1.36
C ILE A 14 10.41 -5.66 -0.80
N SER A 15 9.63 -4.60 -1.02
CA SER A 15 9.95 -3.29 -0.46
C SER A 15 9.87 -3.26 1.07
N ASP A 16 8.83 -3.85 1.65
CA ASP A 16 8.69 -3.87 3.10
C ASP A 16 9.79 -4.71 3.77
N ALA A 17 10.16 -5.86 3.20
CA ALA A 17 11.25 -6.70 3.69
C ALA A 17 12.55 -5.89 3.86
N ARG A 18 12.95 -5.17 2.81
CA ARG A 18 14.19 -4.37 2.77
C ARG A 18 14.19 -3.15 3.69
N PHE A 19 13.01 -2.60 4.01
CA PHE A 19 12.91 -1.28 4.66
C PHE A 19 12.20 -1.30 6.02
N ALA A 20 11.55 -2.40 6.42
CA ALA A 20 10.86 -2.49 7.70
C ALA A 20 11.82 -2.35 8.89
N GLY A 21 13.06 -2.82 8.76
CA GLY A 21 14.12 -2.66 9.76
C GLY A 21 14.52 -1.20 10.07
N ASN A 22 14.11 -0.25 9.23
CA ASN A 22 14.34 1.18 9.48
C ASN A 22 13.40 1.79 10.52
N TYR A 23 12.34 1.07 10.94
CA TYR A 23 11.46 1.51 12.00
C TYR A 23 11.99 1.12 13.38
N THR A 24 11.84 2.02 14.37
CA THR A 24 11.97 1.62 15.77
C THR A 24 10.91 0.57 16.12
N LEU A 25 11.21 -0.34 17.05
CA LEU A 25 10.33 -1.47 17.42
C LEU A 25 8.86 -1.06 17.69
N CYS A 26 8.62 0.02 18.44
CA CYS A 26 7.26 0.45 18.74
C CYS A 26 6.49 0.87 17.48
N ILE A 27 7.14 1.63 16.60
CA ILE A 27 6.56 2.08 15.33
C ILE A 27 6.33 0.89 14.39
N TYR A 28 7.28 -0.05 14.34
CA TYR A 28 7.16 -1.28 13.57
C TYR A 28 5.92 -2.09 14.00
N LEU A 29 5.79 -2.39 15.30
CA LEU A 29 4.68 -3.17 15.83
C LEU A 29 3.32 -2.48 15.61
N LEU A 30 3.26 -1.15 15.76
CA LEU A 30 2.05 -0.39 15.43
C LEU A 30 1.69 -0.54 13.95
N LYS A 31 2.64 -0.37 13.04
CA LYS A 31 2.40 -0.54 11.60
C LYS A 31 1.96 -1.96 11.26
N MET A 32 2.62 -2.98 11.82
CA MET A 32 2.29 -4.39 11.59
C MET A 32 0.87 -4.74 12.04
N ARG A 33 0.47 -4.24 13.21
CA ARG A 33 -0.90 -4.42 13.73
C ARG A 33 -1.95 -3.87 12.77
N GLU A 34 -1.69 -2.71 12.17
CA GLU A 34 -2.64 -2.09 11.23
C GLU A 34 -2.60 -2.71 9.85
N TYR A 35 -1.45 -3.22 9.45
CA TYR A 35 -1.33 -3.98 8.23
C TYR A 35 -2.08 -5.31 8.31
N TYR A 36 -1.97 -6.00 9.44
CA TYR A 36 -2.82 -7.16 9.76
C TYR A 36 -4.31 -6.80 9.69
N ARG A 37 -4.71 -5.69 10.32
CA ARG A 37 -6.11 -5.24 10.30
C ARG A 37 -6.62 -5.02 8.87
N TRP A 38 -5.81 -4.37 8.04
CA TRP A 38 -6.12 -4.14 6.62
C TRP A 38 -6.28 -5.45 5.87
N GLU A 39 -5.29 -6.33 5.94
CA GLU A 39 -5.25 -7.59 5.20
C GLU A 39 -6.41 -8.52 5.56
N GLN A 40 -6.80 -8.54 6.84
CA GLN A 40 -7.91 -9.34 7.34
C GLN A 40 -9.27 -8.63 7.23
N ASN A 41 -9.33 -7.42 6.66
CA ASN A 41 -10.52 -6.59 6.56
C ASN A 41 -11.26 -6.38 7.90
N ILE A 42 -10.51 -6.19 8.99
CA ILE A 42 -11.09 -6.06 10.34
C ILE A 42 -11.52 -4.61 10.61
N PRO A 43 -12.79 -4.33 11.00
CA PRO A 43 -13.26 -2.99 11.31
C PRO A 43 -12.47 -2.32 12.44
N TYR A 44 -12.22 -1.02 12.34
CA TYR A 44 -11.42 -0.25 13.31
C TYR A 44 -11.89 -0.35 14.77
N THR A 45 -13.19 -0.50 14.99
CA THR A 45 -13.80 -0.61 16.33
C THR A 45 -13.63 -2.00 16.95
N SER A 46 -13.22 -3.00 16.17
CA SER A 46 -13.04 -4.36 16.65
C SER A 46 -11.72 -4.52 17.38
N LYS A 47 -11.75 -5.24 18.50
CA LYS A 47 -10.56 -5.71 19.20
C LYS A 47 -9.82 -6.73 18.34
N LEU A 48 -8.50 -6.67 18.38
CA LEU A 48 -7.64 -7.63 17.69
C LEU A 48 -7.20 -8.72 18.68
N SER A 49 -7.09 -9.95 18.21
CA SER A 49 -6.52 -11.05 18.99
C SER A 49 -4.99 -10.98 18.96
N TYR A 50 -4.37 -10.89 20.13
CA TYR A 50 -2.91 -10.85 20.25
C TYR A 50 -2.25 -12.12 19.68
N ASP A 51 -2.83 -13.30 19.93
CA ASP A 51 -2.28 -14.57 19.45
C ASP A 51 -2.33 -14.67 17.92
N GLN A 52 -3.43 -14.20 17.32
CA GLN A 52 -3.59 -14.21 15.86
C GLN A 52 -2.63 -13.22 15.19
N ILE A 53 -2.48 -12.01 15.75
CA ILE A 53 -1.49 -11.04 15.26
C ILE A 53 -0.09 -11.61 15.39
N GLY A 54 0.26 -12.21 16.52
CA GLY A 54 1.60 -12.77 16.76
C GLY A 54 1.95 -13.85 15.75
N SER A 55 1.02 -14.78 15.49
CA SER A 55 1.21 -15.83 14.49
C SER A 55 1.30 -15.28 13.07
N TRP A 56 0.46 -14.30 12.73
CA TRP A 56 0.53 -13.62 11.43
C TRP A 56 1.82 -12.84 11.24
N LEU A 57 2.30 -12.14 12.27
CA LEU A 57 3.53 -11.34 12.23
C LEU A 57 4.73 -12.25 11.97
N ALA A 58 4.84 -13.38 12.67
CA ALA A 58 5.91 -14.35 12.45
C ALA A 58 5.88 -14.93 11.01
N ALA A 59 4.69 -15.22 10.48
CA ALA A 59 4.54 -15.68 9.11
C ALA A 59 4.91 -14.60 8.09
N ARG A 60 4.57 -13.33 8.36
CA ARG A 60 4.90 -12.18 7.51
C ARG A 60 6.42 -11.94 7.48
N GLU A 61 7.08 -12.03 8.63
CA GLU A 61 8.54 -11.91 8.74
C GLU A 61 9.24 -13.05 8.01
N GLY A 62 8.79 -14.30 8.17
CA GLY A 62 9.34 -15.43 7.42
C GLY A 62 9.20 -15.27 5.89
N LEU A 63 8.06 -14.75 5.41
CA LEU A 63 7.92 -14.40 3.99
C LEU A 63 8.91 -13.32 3.56
N TRP A 64 9.14 -12.31 4.40
CA TRP A 64 10.05 -11.22 4.07
C TRP A 64 11.50 -11.69 3.98
N ASP A 65 11.93 -12.59 4.85
CA ASP A 65 13.24 -13.24 4.77
C ASP A 65 13.43 -13.98 3.42
N GLU A 66 12.36 -14.56 2.87
CA GLU A 66 12.40 -15.26 1.58
C GLU A 66 12.46 -14.32 0.36
N VAL A 67 11.96 -13.09 0.48
CA VAL A 67 11.76 -12.19 -0.67
C VAL A 67 12.62 -10.93 -0.66
N GLU A 68 13.35 -10.65 0.43
CA GLU A 68 14.16 -9.44 0.60
C GLU A 68 15.14 -9.20 -0.55
N GLU A 69 15.77 -10.26 -1.05
CA GLU A 69 16.78 -10.18 -2.11
C GLU A 69 16.20 -10.25 -3.54
N ASN A 70 14.87 -10.38 -3.69
CA ASN A 70 14.25 -10.52 -5.01
C ASN A 70 14.13 -9.17 -5.75
N ASP A 71 14.28 -9.17 -7.06
CA ASP A 71 14.00 -7.98 -7.87
C ASP A 71 12.50 -7.63 -7.89
N TYR A 72 12.19 -6.34 -8.06
CA TYR A 72 10.81 -5.93 -8.27
C TYR A 72 10.28 -6.50 -9.58
N HIS A 73 9.10 -7.10 -9.51
CA HIS A 73 8.45 -7.73 -10.64
C HIS A 73 7.84 -6.69 -11.58
N SER A 74 8.04 -6.89 -12.88
CA SER A 74 7.29 -6.17 -13.91
C SER A 74 5.80 -6.51 -13.87
N LEU A 75 4.96 -5.62 -14.38
CA LEU A 75 3.50 -5.71 -14.28
C LEU A 75 2.90 -6.21 -15.61
N PRO A 76 2.49 -7.49 -15.72
CA PRO A 76 1.77 -7.98 -16.90
C PRO A 76 0.33 -7.48 -16.88
N ILE A 77 -0.06 -6.68 -17.88
CA ILE A 77 -1.42 -6.16 -18.05
C ILE A 77 -1.84 -6.37 -19.51
N GLY A 78 -2.85 -7.23 -19.71
CA GLY A 78 -3.23 -7.69 -21.04
C GLY A 78 -2.08 -8.45 -21.71
N ASN A 79 -1.66 -7.99 -22.89
CA ASN A 79 -0.56 -8.59 -23.66
C ASN A 79 0.77 -7.83 -23.51
N ALA A 80 0.85 -6.87 -22.59
CA ALA A 80 2.02 -6.04 -22.36
C ALA A 80 2.60 -6.27 -20.96
N ILE A 81 3.89 -5.95 -20.80
CA ILE A 81 4.63 -6.02 -19.55
C ILE A 81 5.20 -4.63 -19.29
N PHE A 82 4.93 -4.07 -18.12
CA PHE A 82 5.34 -2.71 -17.76
C PHE A 82 6.37 -2.70 -16.63
N ASP A 83 7.25 -1.71 -16.65
CA ASP A 83 8.11 -1.41 -15.51
C ASP A 83 7.24 -0.96 -14.30
N PRO A 84 7.52 -1.42 -13.07
CA PRO A 84 6.69 -1.08 -11.91
C PRO A 84 6.73 0.41 -11.54
N LEU A 85 7.66 1.21 -12.05
CA LEU A 85 7.73 2.65 -11.82
C LEU A 85 7.10 3.47 -12.97
N ASP A 86 6.69 2.82 -14.06
CA ASP A 86 6.00 3.48 -15.18
C ASP A 86 4.49 3.65 -14.92
N ASN A 87 4.18 4.53 -13.98
CA ASN A 87 2.82 4.84 -13.55
C ASN A 87 1.92 5.28 -14.71
N GLU A 88 2.45 5.99 -15.70
CA GLU A 88 1.67 6.55 -16.79
C GLU A 88 1.14 5.45 -17.70
N LEU A 89 2.03 4.60 -18.22
CA LEU A 89 1.64 3.51 -19.11
C LEU A 89 0.77 2.47 -18.40
N VAL A 90 1.09 2.16 -17.13
CA VAL A 90 0.28 1.25 -16.32
C VAL A 90 -1.14 1.78 -16.15
N ASN A 91 -1.31 3.04 -15.73
CA ASN A 91 -2.63 3.59 -15.47
C ASN A 91 -3.46 3.80 -16.74
N GLN A 92 -2.84 4.08 -17.89
CA GLN A 92 -3.54 4.11 -19.18
C GLN A 92 -4.25 2.77 -19.48
N GLN A 93 -3.64 1.63 -19.14
CA GLN A 93 -4.26 0.31 -19.31
C GLN A 93 -5.31 0.00 -18.25
N LEU A 94 -5.14 0.51 -17.03
CA LEU A 94 -6.02 0.23 -15.89
C LEU A 94 -7.29 1.08 -15.85
N GLU A 95 -7.32 2.24 -16.51
CA GLU A 95 -8.48 3.14 -16.52
C GLU A 95 -9.76 2.44 -16.97
N GLN A 96 -9.69 1.59 -18.02
CA GLN A 96 -10.86 0.83 -18.51
C GLN A 96 -11.41 -0.16 -17.48
N HIS A 97 -10.56 -0.60 -16.54
CA HIS A 97 -10.90 -1.54 -15.47
C HIS A 97 -11.33 -0.83 -14.18
N LYS A 98 -11.39 0.51 -14.18
CA LYS A 98 -11.64 1.33 -12.99
C LYS A 98 -10.66 1.01 -11.86
N LEU A 99 -9.40 0.75 -12.22
CA LEU A 99 -8.31 0.54 -11.27
C LEU A 99 -7.33 1.70 -11.36
N ILE A 100 -6.61 1.95 -10.27
CA ILE A 100 -5.52 2.91 -10.21
C ILE A 100 -4.33 2.28 -9.49
N TYR A 101 -3.16 2.49 -10.05
CA TYR A 101 -1.87 2.03 -9.55
C TYR A 101 -0.98 3.22 -9.24
N SER A 102 -0.11 3.06 -8.24
CA SER A 102 1.10 3.88 -8.17
C SER A 102 2.29 3.08 -7.69
N GLY A 103 3.43 3.27 -8.35
CA GLY A 103 4.75 2.85 -7.90
C GLY A 103 5.67 4.06 -7.83
N GLY A 104 6.35 4.28 -6.70
CA GLY A 104 7.20 5.46 -6.53
C GLY A 104 8.10 5.34 -5.32
N TYR A 105 8.59 6.47 -4.81
CA TYR A 105 9.47 6.51 -3.66
C TYR A 105 8.86 7.38 -2.56
N ALA A 106 8.76 6.80 -1.36
CA ALA A 106 8.37 7.52 -0.15
C ALA A 106 9.58 8.16 0.53
N SER A 107 9.38 8.65 1.76
CA SER A 107 10.47 9.19 2.59
C SER A 107 11.65 8.22 2.67
N TYR A 108 12.87 8.78 2.67
CA TYR A 108 14.13 8.03 2.71
C TYR A 108 14.36 7.09 1.51
N GLY A 109 13.63 7.29 0.41
CA GLY A 109 13.83 6.53 -0.81
C GLY A 109 13.31 5.10 -0.76
N LYS A 110 12.42 4.74 0.20
CA LYS A 110 11.72 3.45 0.18
C LYS A 110 10.80 3.38 -1.04
N PRO A 111 10.94 2.40 -1.94
CA PRO A 111 9.96 2.17 -3.00
C PRO A 111 8.58 1.84 -2.40
N VAL A 112 7.51 2.40 -2.93
CA VAL A 112 6.15 2.12 -2.46
C VAL A 112 5.26 1.85 -3.64
N PHE A 113 4.38 0.86 -3.49
CA PHE A 113 3.48 0.37 -4.50
C PHE A 113 2.08 0.25 -3.92
N PHE A 114 1.07 0.58 -4.70
CA PHE A 114 -0.31 0.23 -4.37
C PHE A 114 -1.15 0.02 -5.62
N LEU A 115 -2.19 -0.78 -5.47
CA LEU A 115 -3.25 -0.96 -6.46
C LEU A 115 -4.58 -0.82 -5.75
N ALA A 116 -5.52 -0.09 -6.33
CA ALA A 116 -6.83 0.14 -5.75
C ALA A 116 -7.92 0.31 -6.82
N GLU A 117 -9.17 0.23 -6.39
CA GLU A 117 -10.31 0.70 -7.19
C GLU A 117 -10.25 2.22 -7.35
N MET A 118 -10.42 2.71 -8.58
CA MET A 118 -10.49 4.12 -8.89
C MET A 118 -11.91 4.63 -8.63
N GLU A 119 -12.11 5.41 -7.56
CA GLU A 119 -13.40 6.04 -7.27
C GLU A 119 -13.63 7.30 -8.09
N ARG A 120 -12.58 8.11 -8.28
CA ARG A 120 -12.70 9.41 -8.97
C ARG A 120 -11.40 9.79 -9.65
N LYS A 121 -11.53 10.36 -10.85
CA LYS A 121 -10.48 11.09 -11.57
C LYS A 121 -10.96 12.53 -11.79
N THR A 122 -10.12 13.50 -11.49
CA THR A 122 -10.41 14.92 -11.72
C THR A 122 -9.20 15.59 -12.30
N VAL A 123 -9.37 16.30 -13.40
CA VAL A 123 -8.32 17.15 -13.97
C VAL A 123 -8.56 18.58 -13.49
N PHE A 124 -7.54 19.20 -12.93
CA PHE A 124 -7.56 20.59 -12.50
C PHE A 124 -6.31 21.28 -13.05
N GLU A 125 -6.51 22.21 -13.98
CA GLU A 125 -5.44 22.82 -14.78
C GLU A 125 -4.57 21.75 -15.44
N ASP A 126 -3.28 21.69 -15.12
CA ASP A 126 -2.33 20.69 -15.61
C ASP A 126 -2.13 19.51 -14.66
N TYR A 127 -2.87 19.45 -13.54
CA TYR A 127 -2.83 18.36 -12.58
C TYR A 127 -3.94 17.33 -12.78
N THR A 128 -3.60 16.06 -12.58
CA THR A 128 -4.57 14.96 -12.51
C THR A 128 -4.65 14.43 -11.09
N LEU A 129 -5.82 14.54 -10.49
CA LEU A 129 -6.14 14.01 -9.18
C LEU A 129 -6.90 12.68 -9.30
N TYR A 130 -6.36 11.64 -8.68
CA TYR A 130 -7.01 10.35 -8.50
C TYR A 130 -7.43 10.15 -7.05
N VAL A 131 -8.66 9.68 -6.84
CA VAL A 131 -9.13 9.17 -5.55
C VAL A 131 -9.24 7.65 -5.66
N ALA A 132 -8.39 6.97 -4.91
CA ALA A 132 -8.40 5.53 -4.74
C ALA A 132 -9.34 5.14 -3.59
N GLY A 133 -10.20 4.15 -3.84
CA GLY A 133 -11.15 3.56 -2.91
C GLY A 133 -10.55 2.36 -2.20
N HIS A 134 -11.11 1.18 -2.48
CA HIS A 134 -10.67 -0.08 -1.89
C HIS A 134 -9.28 -0.47 -2.38
N GLU A 135 -8.35 -0.71 -1.46
CA GLU A 135 -6.97 -1.09 -1.78
C GLU A 135 -6.85 -2.60 -1.96
N LEU A 136 -6.45 -3.02 -3.15
CA LEU A 136 -6.25 -4.43 -3.54
C LEU A 136 -4.83 -4.92 -3.22
N ALA A 137 -3.87 -3.99 -3.17
CA ALA A 137 -2.50 -4.24 -2.76
C ALA A 137 -1.89 -2.97 -2.16
N ARG A 138 -1.07 -3.11 -1.13
CA ARG A 138 -0.30 -2.00 -0.53
C ARG A 138 0.89 -2.46 0.29
N ASP A 139 1.84 -1.55 0.49
CA ASP A 139 2.87 -1.66 1.50
C ASP A 139 2.33 -1.56 2.95
N LEU A 140 3.17 -1.99 3.89
CA LEU A 140 3.10 -1.68 5.31
C LEU A 140 2.94 -0.17 5.54
N THR A 141 3.70 0.64 4.80
CA THR A 141 3.56 2.09 4.81
C THR A 141 2.60 2.55 3.73
N ALA A 142 1.43 2.99 4.17
CA ALA A 142 0.34 3.41 3.30
C ALA A 142 0.05 4.91 3.49
N PRO A 143 0.83 5.82 2.88
CA PRO A 143 0.59 7.25 2.99
C PRO A 143 -0.78 7.61 2.39
N PRO A 144 -1.60 8.45 3.06
CA PRO A 144 -2.96 8.75 2.60
C PRO A 144 -3.00 9.63 1.35
N GLY A 145 -1.88 10.26 0.99
CA GLY A 145 -1.73 11.02 -0.24
C GLY A 145 -0.30 10.99 -0.75
N MET A 146 -0.14 11.00 -2.07
CA MET A 146 1.16 11.09 -2.75
C MET A 146 1.04 11.99 -3.97
N ALA A 147 2.11 12.71 -4.29
CA ALA A 147 2.22 13.46 -5.52
C ALA A 147 3.43 12.96 -6.31
N SER A 148 3.25 12.75 -7.61
CA SER A 148 4.30 12.39 -8.56
C SER A 148 4.08 13.18 -9.84
N ASN A 149 5.05 14.04 -10.19
CA ASN A 149 4.93 15.02 -11.26
C ASN A 149 3.63 15.85 -11.15
N LYS A 150 2.75 15.76 -12.14
CA LYS A 150 1.45 16.43 -12.17
C LYS A 150 0.30 15.54 -11.74
N THR A 151 0.60 14.39 -11.14
CA THR A 151 -0.40 13.42 -10.69
C THR A 151 -0.44 13.39 -9.17
N ILE A 152 -1.64 13.50 -8.62
CA ILE A 152 -1.90 13.42 -7.18
C ILE A 152 -2.79 12.21 -6.91
N PHE A 153 -2.40 11.39 -5.94
CA PHE A 153 -3.18 10.25 -5.49
C PHE A 153 -3.68 10.53 -4.08
N ILE A 154 -4.99 10.40 -3.86
CA ILE A 154 -5.61 10.38 -2.53
C ILE A 154 -6.11 8.97 -2.29
N ARG A 155 -5.58 8.32 -1.26
CA ARG A 155 -5.90 6.94 -0.87
C ARG A 155 -6.92 6.98 0.26
N LYS A 156 -8.20 6.84 -0.07
CA LYS A 156 -9.31 7.04 0.88
C LYS A 156 -9.30 6.02 2.02
N GLU A 157 -8.96 4.77 1.73
CA GLU A 157 -8.85 3.73 2.76
C GLU A 157 -7.68 4.03 3.72
N SER A 158 -6.51 4.37 3.18
CA SER A 158 -5.36 4.84 3.97
C SER A 158 -5.66 6.13 4.77
N LEU A 159 -6.39 7.08 4.20
CA LEU A 159 -6.81 8.32 4.87
C LEU A 159 -7.75 8.04 6.06
N ARG A 160 -8.72 7.14 5.88
CA ARG A 160 -9.59 6.70 6.99
C ARG A 160 -8.78 6.10 8.13
N ARG A 161 -7.79 5.26 7.82
CA ARG A 161 -6.88 4.71 8.84
C ARG A 161 -6.08 5.81 9.54
N PHE A 162 -5.47 6.73 8.78
CA PHE A 162 -4.71 7.84 9.35
C PHE A 162 -5.56 8.69 10.32
N ILE A 163 -6.81 8.99 9.97
CA ILE A 163 -7.73 9.71 10.85
C ILE A 163 -8.05 8.87 12.10
N TRP A 164 -8.27 7.56 11.94
CA TRP A 164 -8.49 6.66 13.07
C TRP A 164 -7.28 6.62 14.03
N GLU A 165 -6.05 6.62 13.51
CA GLU A 165 -4.82 6.73 14.33
C GLU A 165 -4.82 7.98 15.20
N LYS A 166 -5.13 9.13 14.61
CA LYS A 166 -5.18 10.40 15.36
C LYS A 166 -6.29 10.41 16.40
N PHE A 167 -7.41 9.75 16.12
CA PHE A 167 -8.46 9.56 17.10
C PHE A 167 -8.00 8.67 18.29
N GLU A 168 -7.37 7.52 18.02
CA GLU A 168 -6.84 6.62 19.06
C GLU A 168 -5.76 7.31 19.92
N GLU A 169 -4.79 7.98 19.28
CA GLU A 169 -3.72 8.74 19.96
C GLU A 169 -4.31 9.82 20.90
N SER A 170 -5.36 10.52 20.48
CA SER A 170 -5.99 11.57 21.31
C SER A 170 -6.61 11.05 22.61
N HIS A 171 -6.89 9.75 22.69
CA HIS A 171 -7.42 9.10 23.89
C HIS A 171 -6.33 8.62 24.85
N TRP A 172 -5.05 8.65 24.46
CA TRP A 172 -3.95 8.23 25.34
C TRP A 172 -3.60 9.27 26.43
N HIS A 173 -4.07 10.50 26.27
CA HIS A 173 -3.87 11.60 27.22
C HIS A 173 -5.08 11.85 28.13
N LYS A 174 -6.03 10.90 28.21
CA LYS A 174 -7.15 10.89 29.15
C LYS A 174 -6.92 9.82 30.20
#